data_AF-A0A7D6CMK5-F1
#
_entry.id   AF-A0A7D6CMK5-F1
#
_cell.length_a   1.000
_cell.length_b   1.000
_cell.length_c   1.000
_cell.angle_alpha   90.00
_cell.angle_beta   90.00
_cell.angle_gamma   90.00
#
_symmetry.space_group_name_H-M   'P 1'
#
loop_
_entity.id
_entity.type
_entity.pdbx_description
1 polymer ?
#
loop_
_entity_poly.entity_id
_entity_poly.type
_entity_poly.pdbx_seq_one_letter_code
_entity_poly.pdbx_strand_id
1 'polypeptide(L)'
;MYAVVGCSECSNLWIIEGRSETTQCPRCGSRKGYEKRKKFVETDDAAHARDVRASMLANRQGEGEAFAKLDSFADLEDEVADGVVDDAEYLEGSGLDVAEVEAAGDRDPRGSARSGSKQEIVKGALEALERPTEDDVVEYAGERGVSAEYVRDALEKLARRGVVSESRGRYRLL
;
A
#
# COMPACT_ATOMS: atom_id res chain seq x y z
N MET A 1 4.35 -14.44 7.20
CA MET A 1 5.53 -14.65 8.06
C MET A 1 6.52 -13.50 7.93
N TYR A 2 6.79 -12.89 9.07
CA TYR A 2 7.68 -11.77 9.33
C TYR A 2 8.70 -12.17 10.39
N ALA A 3 9.94 -11.72 10.24
CA ALA A 3 10.99 -11.96 11.21
C ALA A 3 11.75 -10.68 11.56
N VAL A 4 11.87 -10.37 12.86
CA VAL A 4 12.75 -9.29 13.32
C VAL A 4 14.15 -9.86 13.46
N VAL A 5 15.10 -9.30 12.70
CA VAL A 5 16.47 -9.79 12.64
C VAL A 5 17.50 -8.71 13.00
N GLY A 6 18.67 -9.17 13.43
CA GLY A 6 19.82 -8.32 13.75
C GLY A 6 21.04 -8.55 12.87
N CYS A 7 21.78 -7.49 12.60
CA CYS A 7 23.09 -7.56 11.97
C CYS A 7 24.16 -7.85 13.04
N SER A 8 25.00 -8.85 12.81
CA SER A 8 26.16 -9.15 13.66
C SER A 8 27.22 -8.05 13.60
N GLU A 9 27.34 -7.35 12.46
CA GLU A 9 28.43 -6.38 12.22
C GLU A 9 28.15 -4.99 12.78
N CYS A 10 26.90 -4.53 12.74
CA CYS A 10 26.55 -3.15 13.11
C CYS A 10 25.32 -3.05 14.03
N SER A 11 24.82 -4.19 14.53
CA SER A 11 23.69 -4.29 15.45
C SER A 11 22.37 -3.67 14.96
N ASN A 12 22.27 -3.35 13.67
CA ASN A 12 21.05 -2.86 13.06
C ASN A 12 19.92 -3.89 13.17
N LEU A 13 18.70 -3.44 13.49
CA LEU A 13 17.49 -4.25 13.58
C LEU A 13 16.53 -3.89 12.44
N TRP A 14 16.00 -4.89 11.74
CA TRP A 14 14.99 -4.71 10.68
C TRP A 14 14.07 -5.94 10.57
N ILE A 15 13.00 -5.79 9.80
CA ILE A 15 12.01 -6.85 9.55
C ILE A 15 12.24 -7.44 8.17
N ILE A 16 12.16 -8.75 8.06
CA ILE A 16 12.13 -9.47 6.79
C ILE A 16 10.73 -10.05 6.61
N GLU A 17 10.19 -9.86 5.42
CA GLU A 17 8.94 -10.49 4.98
C GLU A 17 9.25 -11.71 4.10
N GLY A 18 8.58 -12.84 4.39
CA GLY A 18 8.71 -14.07 3.63
C GLY A 18 10.03 -14.81 3.87
N ARG A 19 10.38 -15.70 2.93
CA ARG A 19 11.49 -16.66 3.05
C ARG A 19 12.52 -16.45 1.95
N SER A 20 13.20 -15.29 1.98
CA SER A 20 14.38 -15.08 1.14
C SER A 20 15.53 -15.98 1.60
N GLU A 21 16.26 -16.65 0.70
CA GLU A 21 17.42 -17.47 1.09
C GLU A 21 18.56 -16.63 1.68
N THR A 22 18.73 -15.39 1.18
CA THR A 22 19.77 -14.46 1.60
C THR A 22 19.20 -13.11 1.98
N THR A 23 19.87 -12.47 2.94
CA THR A 23 19.42 -11.20 3.52
C THR A 23 20.59 -10.24 3.58
N GLN A 24 20.34 -8.97 3.24
CA GLN A 24 21.32 -7.90 3.30
C GLN A 24 20.96 -6.91 4.41
N CYS A 25 21.94 -6.54 5.24
CA CYS A 25 21.73 -5.50 6.23
C CYS A 25 21.49 -4.16 5.50
N PRO A 26 20.37 -3.46 5.75
CA PRO A 26 20.08 -2.19 5.07
C PRO A 26 20.99 -1.05 5.52
N ARG A 27 21.70 -1.20 6.65
CA ARG A 27 22.61 -0.18 7.18
C ARG A 27 24.05 -0.31 6.67
N CYS A 28 24.64 -1.50 6.77
CA CYS A 28 26.06 -1.72 6.44
C CYS A 28 26.28 -2.61 5.20
N GLY A 29 25.21 -3.09 4.56
CA GLY A 29 25.32 -3.90 3.35
C GLY A 29 25.80 -5.35 3.56
N SER A 30 26.12 -5.78 4.78
CA SER A 30 26.59 -7.16 5.04
C SER A 30 25.54 -8.20 4.65
N ARG A 31 25.95 -9.22 3.89
CA ARG A 31 25.08 -10.32 3.41
C ARG A 31 25.27 -11.58 4.24
N LYS A 32 24.17 -12.30 4.53
CA LYS A 32 24.17 -13.59 5.22
C LYS A 32 22.91 -14.35 4.85
N GLY A 33 22.98 -15.68 4.83
CA GLY A 33 21.80 -16.53 4.66
C GLY A 33 20.76 -16.28 5.76
N TYR A 34 19.48 -16.29 5.42
CA TYR A 34 18.37 -16.06 6.35
C TYR A 34 18.44 -17.00 7.56
N GLU A 35 18.68 -18.29 7.31
CA GLU A 35 18.91 -19.33 8.32
C GLU A 35 19.94 -18.91 9.38
N LYS A 36 21.02 -18.26 8.95
CA LYS A 36 22.14 -17.86 9.82
C LYS A 36 21.95 -16.50 10.48
N ARG A 37 20.87 -15.78 10.22
CA ARG A 37 20.54 -14.53 10.91
C ARG A 37 19.97 -14.84 12.30
N LYS A 38 20.31 -13.97 13.26
CA LYS A 38 19.67 -14.00 14.58
C LYS A 38 18.25 -13.47 14.42
N LYS A 39 17.26 -14.34 14.59
CA LYS A 39 15.84 -13.97 14.68
C LYS A 39 15.51 -13.68 16.15
N PHE A 40 14.91 -12.54 16.40
CA PHE A 40 14.44 -12.17 17.74
C PHE A 40 12.97 -12.55 17.93
N VAL A 41 12.18 -12.45 16.86
CA VAL A 41 10.82 -12.98 16.77
C VAL A 41 10.57 -13.44 15.34
N GLU A 42 9.74 -14.47 15.20
CA GLU A 42 9.11 -14.89 13.95
C GLU A 42 7.60 -14.95 14.21
N THR A 43 6.81 -14.30 13.36
CA THR A 43 5.35 -14.16 13.52
C THR A 43 4.69 -14.07 12.17
N ASP A 44 3.39 -14.39 12.07
CA ASP A 44 2.62 -14.15 10.84
C ASP A 44 1.95 -12.76 10.82
N ASP A 45 2.05 -12.02 11.91
CA ASP A 45 1.51 -10.67 12.05
C ASP A 45 2.59 -9.58 11.86
N ALA A 46 2.39 -8.73 10.85
CA ALA A 46 3.28 -7.61 10.55
C ALA A 46 3.31 -6.56 11.67
N ALA A 47 2.16 -6.27 12.30
CA ALA A 47 2.06 -5.29 13.37
C ALA A 47 2.86 -5.77 14.59
N HIS A 48 2.68 -7.03 14.99
CA HIS A 48 3.49 -7.62 16.06
C HIS A 48 5.00 -7.57 15.78
N ALA A 49 5.44 -7.81 14.54
CA ALA A 49 6.86 -7.67 14.18
C ALA A 49 7.37 -6.22 14.33
N ARG A 50 6.53 -5.23 14.02
CA ARG A 50 6.85 -3.80 14.22
C ARG A 50 6.96 -3.46 15.70
N ASP A 51 6.04 -3.92 16.53
CA ASP A 51 6.06 -3.73 17.99
C ASP A 51 7.32 -4.30 18.64
N VAL A 52 7.67 -5.55 18.32
CA VAL A 52 8.87 -6.17 18.88
C VAL A 52 10.12 -5.39 18.47
N ARG A 53 10.23 -4.98 17.21
CA ARG A 53 11.36 -4.17 16.76
C ARG A 53 11.41 -2.82 17.48
N ALA A 54 10.28 -2.15 17.66
CA ALA A 54 10.18 -0.85 18.33
C ALA A 54 10.55 -0.97 19.81
N SER A 55 10.00 -1.96 20.52
CA SER A 55 10.36 -2.28 21.91
C SER A 55 11.85 -2.51 22.08
N MET A 56 12.48 -3.28 21.18
CA MET A 56 13.93 -3.52 21.24
C MET A 56 14.76 -2.25 21.02
N LEU A 57 14.31 -1.33 20.16
CA LEU A 57 14.98 -0.04 19.92
C LEU A 57 14.78 0.93 21.09
N ALA A 58 13.60 0.93 21.72
CA ALA A 58 13.32 1.72 22.91
C ALA A 58 14.18 1.25 24.09
N ASN A 59 14.20 -0.05 24.35
CA ASN A 59 15.05 -0.64 25.39
C ASN A 59 16.55 -0.33 25.18
N ARG A 60 17.01 -0.29 23.92
CA ARG A 60 18.41 0.08 23.59
C ARG A 60 18.73 1.53 23.94
N GLN A 61 17.73 2.41 23.95
CA GLN A 61 17.87 3.84 24.26
C GLN A 61 17.52 4.17 25.71
N GLY A 62 17.13 3.18 26.53
CA GLY A 62 16.66 3.39 27.90
C GLY A 62 15.20 3.84 28.01
N GLU A 63 14.47 3.88 26.89
CA GLU A 63 13.08 4.36 26.78
C GLU A 63 12.05 3.22 26.88
N GLY A 64 12.44 2.06 27.44
CA GLY A 64 11.58 0.88 27.52
C GLY A 64 10.28 1.12 28.29
N GLU A 65 10.36 1.86 29.40
CA GLU A 65 9.18 2.22 30.21
C GLU A 65 8.25 3.20 29.50
N ALA A 66 8.79 4.10 28.68
CA ALA A 66 7.99 5.02 27.88
C ALA A 66 7.26 4.24 26.77
N PHE A 67 7.97 3.33 26.09
CA PHE A 67 7.37 2.48 25.07
C PHE A 67 6.27 1.58 25.62
N ALA A 68 6.43 1.03 26.82
CA ALA A 68 5.42 0.16 27.44
C ALA A 68 4.09 0.86 27.77
N LYS A 69 4.03 2.19 27.69
CA LYS A 69 2.81 2.98 27.87
C LYS A 69 2.09 3.28 26.56
N LEU A 70 2.73 3.01 25.42
CA LEU A 70 2.13 3.16 24.10
C LEU A 70 1.27 1.93 23.80
N ASP A 71 0.20 2.15 23.08
CA ASP A 71 -0.63 1.07 22.53
C ASP A 71 0.12 0.29 21.45
N SER A 72 -0.44 -0.86 21.04
CA SER A 72 0.18 -1.69 20.02
C SER A 72 0.21 -0.97 18.67
N PHE A 73 1.10 -1.38 17.77
CA PHE A 73 1.18 -0.78 16.44
C PHE A 73 -0.17 -0.83 15.70
N ALA A 74 -0.94 -1.91 15.89
CA ALA A 74 -2.26 -2.05 15.28
C ALA A 74 -3.26 -1.04 15.86
N ASP A 75 -3.29 -0.88 17.19
CA ASP A 75 -4.20 0.06 17.85
C ASP A 75 -3.87 1.52 17.47
N LEU A 76 -2.57 1.85 17.35
CA LEU A 76 -2.13 3.18 16.90
C LEU A 76 -2.50 3.46 15.43
N GLU A 77 -2.60 2.44 14.58
CA GLU A 77 -3.05 2.60 13.18
C GLU A 77 -4.52 2.99 13.12
N ASP A 78 -5.35 2.40 13.99
CA ASP A 78 -6.78 2.74 14.11
C ASP A 78 -6.96 4.18 14.62
N GLU A 79 -6.18 4.62 15.61
CA GLU A 79 -6.23 6.01 16.11
C GLU A 79 -5.85 7.05 15.04
N VAL A 80 -4.87 6.74 14.20
CA VAL A 80 -4.44 7.63 13.11
C VAL A 80 -5.48 7.69 12.00
N ALA A 81 -6.16 6.57 11.71
CA ALA A 81 -7.19 6.51 10.67
C ALA A 81 -8.34 7.49 10.93
N ASP A 82 -8.71 7.67 12.20
CA ASP A 82 -9.76 8.61 12.62
C ASP A 82 -9.24 10.05 12.86
N GLY A 83 -7.93 10.22 13.04
CA GLY A 83 -7.28 11.49 13.41
C GLY A 83 -6.78 12.34 12.25
N VAL A 84 -6.97 11.91 11.00
CA VAL A 84 -6.58 12.68 9.81
C VAL A 84 -7.73 13.56 9.33
N VAL A 85 -7.44 14.86 9.16
CA VAL A 85 -8.33 15.77 8.45
C VAL A 85 -8.40 15.38 6.98
N ASP A 86 -9.60 15.29 6.43
CA ASP A 86 -9.77 15.02 5.02
C ASP A 86 -9.32 16.21 4.16
N ASP A 87 -9.15 15.98 2.85
CA ASP A 87 -8.67 17.02 1.93
C ASP A 87 -9.56 18.27 1.95
N ALA A 88 -10.88 18.11 2.12
CA ALA A 88 -11.80 19.24 2.16
C ALA A 88 -11.61 20.06 3.45
N GLU A 89 -11.57 19.40 4.61
CA GLU A 89 -11.33 20.04 5.90
C GLU A 89 -9.97 20.74 5.95
N TYR A 90 -8.93 20.12 5.37
CA TYR A 90 -7.61 20.74 5.25
C TYR A 90 -7.63 22.00 4.37
N LEU A 91 -8.33 21.96 3.24
CA LEU A 91 -8.44 23.10 2.31
C LEU A 91 -9.27 24.24 2.93
N GLU A 92 -10.39 23.93 3.56
CA GLU A 92 -11.23 24.91 4.27
C GLU A 92 -10.45 25.55 5.43
N GLY A 93 -9.75 24.75 6.24
CA GLY A 93 -8.89 25.24 7.31
C GLY A 93 -7.73 26.11 6.82
N SER A 94 -7.30 25.89 5.56
CA SER A 94 -6.31 26.74 4.87
C SER A 94 -6.91 28.00 4.24
N GLY A 95 -8.22 28.23 4.38
CA GLY A 95 -8.94 29.38 3.83
C GLY A 95 -9.22 29.27 2.33
N LEU A 96 -9.17 28.07 1.77
CA LEU A 96 -9.47 27.80 0.37
C LEU A 96 -10.93 27.36 0.21
N ASP A 97 -11.57 27.81 -0.87
CA ASP A 97 -12.89 27.35 -1.28
C ASP A 97 -12.76 25.99 -1.97
N VAL A 98 -13.22 24.93 -1.29
CA VAL A 98 -13.14 23.55 -1.79
C VAL A 98 -13.83 23.41 -3.15
N ALA A 99 -15.01 24.00 -3.32
CA ALA A 99 -15.78 23.89 -4.55
C ALA A 99 -15.06 24.58 -5.73
N GLU A 100 -14.43 25.74 -5.48
CA GLU A 100 -13.64 26.43 -6.52
C GLU A 100 -12.36 25.66 -6.87
N VAL A 101 -11.67 25.08 -5.88
CA VAL A 101 -10.47 24.23 -6.09
C VAL A 101 -10.83 23.00 -6.90
N GLU A 102 -11.93 22.32 -6.56
CA GLU A 102 -12.45 21.19 -7.30
C GLU A 102 -12.80 21.56 -8.75
N ALA A 103 -13.54 22.65 -8.95
CA ALA A 103 -13.89 23.16 -10.27
C ALA A 103 -12.67 23.60 -11.08
N ALA A 104 -11.60 24.09 -10.44
CA ALA A 104 -10.33 24.38 -11.10
C ALA A 104 -9.63 23.10 -11.58
N GLY A 105 -9.68 22.02 -10.79
CA GLY A 105 -9.18 20.70 -11.18
C GLY A 105 -9.93 20.12 -12.39
N ASP A 106 -11.25 20.26 -12.44
CA ASP A 106 -12.06 19.79 -13.57
C ASP A 106 -11.84 20.59 -14.86
N ARG A 107 -11.40 21.86 -14.74
CA ARG A 107 -11.05 22.74 -15.87
C ARG A 107 -9.64 22.49 -16.42
N ASP A 108 -8.77 21.77 -15.71
CA ASP A 108 -7.46 21.41 -16.24
C ASP A 108 -7.65 20.42 -17.42
N PRO A 109 -7.18 20.73 -18.64
CA PRO A 109 -7.26 19.81 -19.78
C PRO A 109 -6.50 18.49 -19.56
N ARG A 110 -5.70 18.38 -18.50
CA ARG A 110 -5.07 17.12 -18.04
C ARG A 110 -6.01 16.28 -17.15
N GLY A 111 -7.18 16.81 -16.78
CA GLY A 111 -8.22 16.18 -15.96
C GLY A 111 -7.96 16.32 -14.45
N SER A 112 -9.04 16.33 -13.66
CA SER A 112 -8.94 16.24 -12.20
C SER A 112 -8.37 14.87 -11.81
N ALA A 113 -7.40 14.85 -10.89
CA ALA A 113 -6.84 13.61 -10.34
C ALA A 113 -7.87 12.77 -9.54
N ARG A 114 -9.14 13.20 -9.50
CA ARG A 114 -10.25 12.55 -8.79
C ARG A 114 -10.96 11.46 -9.60
N SER A 115 -10.90 11.53 -10.94
CA SER A 115 -11.00 10.29 -11.71
C SER A 115 -9.57 9.78 -11.80
N GLY A 116 -9.26 8.67 -11.13
CA GLY A 116 -7.91 8.10 -11.20
C GLY A 116 -7.39 8.01 -12.64
N SER A 117 -6.09 7.82 -12.80
CA SER A 117 -5.50 7.56 -14.12
C SER A 117 -6.38 6.59 -14.93
N LYS A 118 -6.41 6.70 -16.26
CA LYS A 118 -7.26 5.81 -17.10
C LYS A 118 -7.11 4.32 -16.71
N GLN A 119 -5.94 3.93 -16.20
CA GLN A 119 -5.67 2.61 -15.63
C GLN A 119 -6.36 2.35 -14.28
N GLU A 120 -6.41 3.31 -13.35
CA GLU A 120 -7.18 3.21 -12.10
C GLU A 120 -8.69 3.11 -12.36
N ILE A 121 -9.22 3.82 -13.36
CA ILE A 121 -10.64 3.69 -13.75
C ILE A 121 -10.93 2.25 -14.21
N VAL A 122 -10.05 1.67 -15.02
CA VAL A 122 -10.17 0.27 -15.47
C VAL A 122 -10.06 -0.71 -14.29
N LYS A 123 -9.17 -0.46 -13.32
CA LYS A 123 -9.07 -1.29 -12.12
C LYS A 123 -10.31 -1.16 -11.22
N GLY A 124 -10.80 0.04 -11.02
CA GLY A 124 -12.03 0.29 -10.25
C GLY A 124 -13.24 -0.42 -10.84
N ALA A 125 -13.32 -0.54 -12.18
CA ALA A 125 -14.35 -1.36 -12.83
C ALA A 125 -14.23 -2.84 -12.45
N LEU A 126 -13.01 -3.38 -12.41
CA LEU A 126 -12.73 -4.78 -12.06
C LEU A 126 -12.95 -5.09 -10.58
N GLU A 127 -12.87 -4.08 -9.71
CA GLU A 127 -13.16 -4.18 -8.28
C GLU A 127 -14.66 -4.07 -7.99
N ALA A 128 -15.35 -3.15 -8.68
CA ALA A 128 -16.75 -2.86 -8.46
C ALA A 128 -17.71 -3.87 -9.10
N LEU A 129 -17.32 -4.47 -10.24
CA LEU A 129 -18.17 -5.40 -10.99
C LEU A 129 -17.79 -6.85 -10.65
N GLU A 130 -18.80 -7.69 -10.40
CA GLU A 130 -18.59 -9.11 -10.15
C GLU A 130 -18.39 -9.86 -11.48
N ARG A 131 -17.13 -10.19 -11.79
CA ARG A 131 -16.73 -10.94 -13.00
C ARG A 131 -17.19 -10.26 -14.31
N PRO A 132 -16.76 -9.01 -14.57
CA PRO A 132 -17.20 -8.27 -15.74
C PRO A 132 -16.66 -8.88 -17.04
N THR A 133 -17.40 -8.71 -18.13
CA THR A 133 -16.87 -8.84 -19.48
C THR A 133 -16.01 -7.63 -19.86
N GLU A 134 -15.33 -7.71 -21.00
CA GLU A 134 -14.70 -6.53 -21.61
C GLU A 134 -15.71 -5.40 -21.83
N ASP A 135 -16.89 -5.72 -22.36
CA ASP A 135 -17.92 -4.74 -22.66
C ASP A 135 -18.43 -4.05 -21.37
N ASP A 136 -18.58 -4.82 -20.29
CA ASP A 136 -18.99 -4.30 -18.97
C ASP A 136 -17.95 -3.28 -18.44
N VAL A 137 -16.64 -3.56 -18.64
CA VAL A 137 -15.56 -2.64 -18.26
C VAL A 137 -15.50 -1.42 -19.19
N VAL A 138 -15.74 -1.62 -20.49
CA VAL A 138 -15.78 -0.52 -21.48
C VAL A 138 -16.93 0.44 -21.18
N GLU A 139 -18.09 -0.07 -20.83
CA GLU A 139 -19.26 0.73 -20.43
C GLU A 139 -18.93 1.55 -19.17
N TYR A 140 -18.46 0.90 -18.10
CA TYR A 140 -18.09 1.56 -16.85
C TYR A 140 -17.03 2.66 -17.04
N ALA A 141 -15.98 2.36 -17.81
CA ALA A 141 -14.89 3.30 -18.03
C ALA A 141 -15.27 4.40 -19.04
N GLY A 142 -16.18 4.11 -19.96
CA GLY A 142 -16.73 5.07 -20.94
C GLY A 142 -17.54 6.18 -20.28
N GLU A 143 -18.36 5.86 -19.28
CA GLU A 143 -19.05 6.85 -18.43
C GLU A 143 -18.08 7.84 -17.76
N ARG A 144 -16.82 7.42 -17.59
CA ARG A 144 -15.74 8.17 -16.93
C ARG A 144 -14.71 8.71 -17.92
N GLY A 145 -15.03 8.73 -19.22
CA GLY A 145 -14.21 9.37 -20.26
C GLY A 145 -13.02 8.54 -20.77
N VAL A 146 -12.99 7.23 -20.51
CA VAL A 146 -11.94 6.33 -21.03
C VAL A 146 -12.40 5.72 -22.36
N SER A 147 -11.54 5.73 -23.39
CA SER A 147 -11.88 5.14 -24.68
C SER A 147 -11.87 3.61 -24.61
N ALA A 148 -12.80 2.97 -25.34
CA ALA A 148 -12.87 1.51 -25.45
C ALA A 148 -11.53 0.87 -25.88
N GLU A 149 -10.83 1.51 -26.83
CA GLU A 149 -9.50 1.08 -27.26
C GLU A 149 -8.51 1.01 -26.10
N TYR A 150 -8.47 2.04 -25.25
CA TYR A 150 -7.59 2.07 -24.08
C TYR A 150 -7.95 0.96 -23.09
N VAL A 151 -9.24 0.72 -22.85
CA VAL A 151 -9.71 -0.33 -21.94
C VAL A 151 -9.23 -1.71 -22.37
N ARG A 152 -9.38 -2.04 -23.67
CA ARG A 152 -8.91 -3.31 -24.23
C ARG A 152 -7.40 -3.49 -24.04
N ASP A 153 -6.66 -2.46 -24.40
CA ASP A 153 -5.20 -2.41 -24.25
C ASP A 153 -4.77 -2.59 -22.79
N ALA A 154 -5.51 -1.99 -21.85
CA ALA A 154 -5.25 -2.08 -20.43
C ALA A 154 -5.55 -3.47 -19.89
N LEU A 155 -6.68 -4.08 -20.27
CA LEU A 155 -7.06 -5.44 -19.88
C LEU A 155 -6.05 -6.47 -20.38
N GLU A 156 -5.59 -6.36 -21.63
CA GLU A 156 -4.55 -7.22 -22.19
C GLU A 156 -3.24 -7.10 -21.38
N LYS A 157 -2.81 -5.86 -21.09
CA LYS A 157 -1.59 -5.61 -20.30
C LYS A 157 -1.70 -6.15 -18.87
N LEU A 158 -2.86 -6.00 -18.23
CA LEU A 158 -3.11 -6.50 -16.88
C LEU A 158 -3.13 -8.02 -16.82
N ALA A 159 -3.76 -8.68 -17.80
CA ALA A 159 -3.75 -10.13 -17.95
C ALA A 159 -2.33 -10.66 -18.18
N ARG A 160 -1.58 -10.04 -19.11
CA ARG A 160 -0.18 -10.41 -19.39
C ARG A 160 0.74 -10.29 -18.17
N ARG A 161 0.46 -9.36 -17.27
CA ARG A 161 1.21 -9.14 -16.01
C ARG A 161 0.75 -10.04 -14.87
N GLY A 162 -0.31 -10.83 -15.05
CA GLY A 162 -0.88 -11.67 -14.00
C GLY A 162 -1.60 -10.90 -12.89
N VAL A 163 -2.02 -9.66 -13.15
CA VAL A 163 -2.81 -8.84 -12.21
C VAL A 163 -4.30 -9.18 -12.30
N VAL A 164 -4.74 -9.63 -13.48
CA VAL A 164 -6.12 -10.02 -13.75
C VAL A 164 -6.07 -11.38 -14.43
N SER A 165 -7.00 -12.26 -14.07
CA SER A 165 -7.28 -13.48 -14.82
C SER A 165 -8.45 -13.26 -15.76
N GLU A 166 -8.30 -13.69 -17.01
CA GLU A 166 -9.39 -13.78 -17.98
C GLU A 166 -9.80 -15.26 -18.10
N SER A 167 -11.09 -15.53 -18.00
CA SER A 167 -11.64 -16.86 -18.24
C SER A 167 -12.99 -16.76 -18.94
N ARG A 168 -13.05 -17.20 -20.19
CA ARG A 168 -14.27 -17.24 -21.03
C ARG A 168 -14.90 -15.85 -21.23
N GLY A 169 -14.07 -14.86 -21.52
CA GLY A 169 -14.44 -13.46 -21.73
C GLY A 169 -14.82 -12.72 -20.45
N ARG A 170 -14.48 -13.27 -19.28
CA ARG A 170 -14.80 -12.68 -17.96
C ARG A 170 -13.51 -12.42 -17.20
N TYR A 171 -13.38 -11.22 -16.66
CA TYR A 171 -12.20 -10.77 -15.94
C TYR A 171 -12.39 -10.90 -14.43
N ARG A 172 -11.31 -11.21 -13.72
CA ARG A 172 -11.26 -11.22 -12.25
C ARG A 172 -9.88 -10.79 -11.78
N LEU A 173 -9.81 -9.84 -10.85
CA LEU A 173 -8.57 -9.45 -10.17
C LEU A 173 -8.00 -10.62 -9.34
N LEU A 174 -6.68 -10.77 -9.40
CA LEU A 174 -5.90 -11.80 -8.71
C LEU A 174 -5.24 -11.27 -7.44
#